data_AF-A0A953QMF5-F1
#
_entry.id   AF-A0A953QMF5-F1
#
_cell.length_a   1.000
_cell.length_b   1.000
_cell.length_c   1.000
_cell.angle_alpha   90.00
_cell.angle_beta   90.00
_cell.angle_gamma   90.00
#
_symmetry.space_group_name_H-M   'P 1'
#
loop_
_entity.id
_entity.type
_entity.pdbx_description
1 polymer ?
#
loop_
_entity_poly.entity_id
_entity_poly.type
_entity_poly.pdbx_seq_one_letter_code
_entity_poly.pdbx_strand_id
1 'polypeptide(L)'
;MNTDAIENAIGALVNADEPAGAATLIWRDGTVVQNACVGWRDVEARLPGAFGGWWRADPSDNSVLVFLAHNIVELEQFAQGIGIGVFGAITQFQALASRTAGTSSRTTGTGD
;
A
#
# COMPACT_ATOMS: atom_id res chain seq x y z
N MET A 1 15.36 -3.40 1.52
CA MET A 1 14.68 -3.80 0.28
C MET A 1 13.64 -4.85 0.68
N ASN A 2 12.39 -4.43 0.85
CA ASN A 2 11.22 -5.27 1.19
C ASN A 2 10.05 -4.85 0.27
N THR A 3 10.38 -4.54 -0.98
CA THR A 3 9.46 -4.04 -2.01
C THR A 3 8.54 -5.17 -2.48
N ASP A 4 9.09 -6.37 -2.63
CA ASP A 4 8.37 -7.56 -3.11
C ASP A 4 7.21 -7.97 -2.20
N ALA A 5 7.35 -7.90 -0.87
CA ALA A 5 6.30 -8.37 0.03
C ALA A 5 5.03 -7.49 -0.01
N ILE A 6 5.20 -6.17 -0.16
CA ILE A 6 4.08 -5.22 -0.29
C ILE A 6 3.46 -5.35 -1.68
N GLU A 7 4.28 -5.39 -2.71
CA GLU A 7 3.80 -5.56 -4.09
C GLU A 7 3.05 -6.89 -4.27
N ASN A 8 3.57 -7.99 -3.71
CA ASN A 8 2.91 -9.31 -3.75
C ASN A 8 1.59 -9.33 -2.98
N ALA A 9 1.52 -8.70 -1.80
CA ALA A 9 0.29 -8.61 -1.03
C ALA A 9 -0.79 -7.82 -1.79
N ILE A 10 -0.42 -6.71 -2.42
CA ILE A 10 -1.33 -5.91 -3.23
C ILE A 10 -1.74 -6.67 -4.50
N GLY A 11 -0.80 -7.33 -5.17
CA GLY A 11 -1.06 -8.13 -6.36
C GLY A 11 -2.02 -9.28 -6.10
N ALA A 12 -1.94 -9.93 -4.94
CA ALA A 12 -2.89 -10.97 -4.56
C ALA A 12 -4.34 -10.46 -4.49
N LEU A 13 -4.55 -9.22 -4.02
CA LEU A 13 -5.87 -8.61 -3.93
C LEU A 13 -6.40 -8.16 -5.29
N VAL A 14 -5.55 -7.53 -6.11
CA VAL A 14 -5.90 -7.13 -7.48
C VAL A 14 -6.28 -8.36 -8.30
N ASN A 15 -5.53 -9.47 -8.17
CA ASN A 15 -5.84 -10.73 -8.85
C ASN A 15 -7.11 -11.43 -8.33
N ALA A 16 -7.61 -11.04 -7.15
CA ALA A 16 -8.87 -11.52 -6.59
C ALA A 16 -10.06 -10.63 -6.99
N ASP A 17 -9.85 -9.68 -7.92
CA ASP A 17 -10.84 -8.69 -8.36
C ASP A 17 -11.40 -7.82 -7.22
N GLU A 18 -10.64 -7.67 -6.13
CA GLU A 18 -11.07 -6.86 -4.97
C GLU A 18 -10.95 -5.36 -5.28
N PRO A 19 -9.76 -4.81 -5.62
CA PRO A 19 -9.65 -3.57 -6.35
C PRO A 19 -9.16 -3.78 -7.80
N ALA A 20 -9.59 -2.92 -8.71
CA ALA A 20 -9.08 -2.87 -10.08
C ALA A 20 -7.57 -2.54 -10.13
N GLY A 21 -7.10 -1.75 -9.16
CA GLY A 21 -5.71 -1.40 -8.99
C GLY A 21 -5.44 -0.66 -7.68
N ALA A 22 -4.18 -0.65 -7.26
CA ALA A 22 -3.72 0.05 -6.07
C ALA A 22 -2.29 0.57 -6.20
N ALA A 23 -2.00 1.67 -5.50
CA ALA A 23 -0.68 2.27 -5.40
C ALA A 23 -0.30 2.53 -3.94
N THR A 24 0.97 2.33 -3.60
CA THR A 24 1.50 2.55 -2.24
C THR A 24 2.75 3.41 -2.25
N LEU A 25 2.93 4.14 -1.15
CA LEU A 25 4.12 4.90 -0.84
C LEU A 25 4.42 4.81 0.66
N ILE A 26 5.67 4.52 0.99
CA ILE A 26 6.23 4.69 2.32
C ILE A 26 7.33 5.73 2.21
N TRP A 27 7.12 6.86 2.88
CA TRP A 27 8.11 7.90 3.05
C TRP A 27 8.53 7.95 4.52
N ARG A 28 9.84 7.98 4.78
CA ARG A 28 10.42 8.04 6.12
C ARG A 28 11.73 8.81 6.09
N ASP A 29 11.93 9.69 7.07
CA ASP A 29 13.18 10.44 7.24
C ASP A 29 13.66 11.14 5.96
N GLY A 30 12.74 11.82 5.27
CA GLY A 30 13.11 12.53 4.04
C GLY A 30 13.15 11.67 2.78
N THR A 31 13.07 10.33 2.91
CA THR A 31 13.36 9.39 1.83
C THR A 31 12.15 8.51 1.50
N VAL A 32 11.90 8.27 0.21
CA VAL A 32 10.95 7.23 -0.21
C VAL A 32 11.62 5.87 -0.04
N VAL A 33 11.12 5.07 0.90
CA VAL A 33 11.69 3.76 1.24
C VAL A 33 10.95 2.61 0.57
N GLN A 34 9.72 2.83 0.11
CA GLN A 34 8.98 1.91 -0.75
C GLN A 34 7.94 2.65 -1.58
N ASN A 35 7.74 2.19 -2.81
CA ASN A 35 6.55 2.47 -3.61
C ASN A 35 6.20 1.23 -4.43
N ALA A 36 4.93 1.07 -4.78
CA ALA A 36 4.46 0.06 -5.72
C ALA A 36 3.16 0.52 -6.38
N CYS A 37 2.89 0.06 -7.60
CA CYS A 37 1.63 0.27 -8.30
C CYS A 37 1.26 -1.02 -9.03
N VAL A 38 0.09 -1.58 -8.72
CA VAL A 38 -0.39 -2.84 -9.28
C VAL A 38 -1.82 -2.65 -9.80
N GLY A 39 -2.14 -3.24 -10.96
CA GLY A 39 -3.46 -3.13 -11.57
C GLY A 39 -3.70 -1.81 -12.30
N TRP A 40 -4.97 -1.48 -12.50
CA TRP A 40 -5.42 -0.43 -13.41
C TRP A 40 -6.23 0.66 -12.71
N ARG A 41 -5.95 1.91 -13.06
CA ARG A 41 -6.76 3.10 -12.77
C ARG A 41 -8.04 3.09 -13.57
N ASP A 42 -7.94 2.65 -14.81
CA ASP A 42 -9.04 2.56 -15.73
C ASP A 42 -8.89 1.22 -16.44
N VAL A 43 -9.81 0.29 -16.17
CA VAL A 43 -9.76 -1.06 -16.73
C VAL A 43 -10.05 -1.04 -18.22
N GLU A 44 -11.01 -0.21 -18.66
CA GLU A 44 -11.40 -0.09 -20.07
C GLU A 44 -10.34 0.62 -20.90
N ALA A 45 -9.78 1.72 -20.38
CA ALA A 45 -8.71 2.46 -21.03
C ALA A 45 -7.29 1.92 -20.73
N ARG A 46 -7.17 0.88 -19.89
CA ARG A 46 -5.89 0.31 -19.40
C ARG A 46 -4.92 1.36 -18.87
N LEU A 47 -5.42 2.40 -18.20
CA LEU A 47 -4.56 3.39 -17.57
C LEU A 47 -4.07 2.85 -16.22
N PRO A 48 -2.79 2.97 -15.86
CA PRO A 48 -2.30 2.54 -14.54
C PRO A 48 -2.63 3.57 -13.43
N GLY A 49 -2.83 3.11 -12.19
CA GLY A 49 -2.98 3.95 -10.99
C GLY A 49 -4.27 3.73 -10.17
N ALA A 50 -4.52 4.54 -9.14
CA ALA A 50 -5.73 4.51 -8.31
C ALA A 50 -6.19 5.93 -7.92
N PHE A 51 -7.46 6.12 -7.55
CA PHE A 51 -8.01 7.43 -7.13
C PHE A 51 -8.50 7.40 -5.68
N GLY A 52 -7.96 8.30 -4.85
CA GLY A 52 -8.34 8.43 -3.44
C GLY A 52 -7.92 7.22 -2.60
N GLY A 53 -7.73 7.43 -1.30
CA GLY A 53 -7.25 6.34 -0.46
C GLY A 53 -6.96 6.71 0.98
N TRP A 54 -6.44 5.71 1.69
CA TRP A 54 -6.07 5.81 3.08
C TRP A 54 -4.65 6.38 3.20
N TRP A 55 -4.44 7.24 4.19
CA TRP A 55 -3.11 7.73 4.54
C TRP A 55 -2.97 7.87 6.05
N ARG A 56 -1.73 7.81 6.54
CA ARG A 56 -1.39 8.07 7.95
C ARG A 56 -0.03 8.74 8.01
N ALA A 57 0.03 9.81 8.80
CA ALA A 57 1.29 10.35 9.30
C ALA A 57 1.55 9.80 10.71
N ASP A 58 2.77 9.34 10.96
CA ASP A 58 3.24 8.91 12.28
C ASP A 58 4.46 9.75 12.68
N PRO A 59 4.28 10.82 13.48
CA PRO A 59 5.38 11.68 13.89
C PRO A 59 6.36 10.99 14.86
N SER A 60 5.97 9.87 15.49
CA SER A 60 6.88 9.10 16.37
C SER A 60 7.90 8.29 15.58
N ASP A 61 7.60 7.99 14.31
CA ASP A 61 8.43 7.25 13.36
C ASP A 61 8.85 8.11 12.15
N ASN A 62 8.58 9.42 12.20
CA ASN A 62 8.85 10.40 11.14
C ASN A 62 8.45 9.90 9.74
N SER A 63 7.28 9.26 9.65
CA SER A 63 6.84 8.57 8.44
C SER A 63 5.46 9.00 7.97
N VAL A 64 5.26 8.88 6.66
CA VAL A 64 3.97 9.04 5.99
C VAL A 64 3.71 7.79 5.15
N LEU A 65 2.56 7.17 5.37
CA LEU A 65 2.07 6.04 4.62
C LEU A 65 0.91 6.50 3.74
N VAL A 66 0.94 6.12 2.47
CA VAL A 66 -0.15 6.37 1.51
C VAL A 66 -0.52 5.07 0.83
N PHE A 67 -1.81 4.76 0.81
CA PHE A 67 -2.41 3.62 0.12
C PHE A 67 -3.60 4.13 -0.70
N LEU A 68 -3.49 4.05 -2.02
CA LEU A 68 -4.53 4.46 -2.96
C LEU A 68 -5.10 3.20 -3.61
N ALA A 69 -6.42 3.08 -3.69
CA ALA A 69 -7.06 1.95 -4.35
C ALA A 69 -8.24 2.42 -5.20
N HIS A 70 -8.47 1.74 -6.32
CA HIS A 70 -9.66 1.95 -7.14
C HIS A 70 -10.55 0.72 -7.04
N ASN A 71 -11.68 0.86 -6.36
CA ASN A 71 -12.72 -0.15 -6.33
C ASN A 71 -13.72 0.19 -7.43
N ILE A 72 -13.70 -0.58 -8.52
CA ILE A 72 -14.87 -0.67 -9.41
C ILE A 72 -15.72 -1.78 -8.81
N VAL A 73 -16.88 -1.43 -8.26
CA VAL A 73 -17.81 -2.41 -7.72
C VAL A 73 -19.18 -2.12 -8.29
N GLU A 74 -19.66 -2.98 -9.18
CA GLU A 74 -21.06 -3.00 -9.56
C GLU A 74 -21.92 -3.44 -8.36
N LEU A 75 -23.22 -3.11 -8.37
CA LEU A 75 -24.11 -3.39 -7.24
C LEU A 75 -24.15 -4.90 -6.90
N GLU A 76 -24.13 -5.76 -7.92
CA GLU A 76 -24.09 -7.22 -7.77
C GLU A 76 -22.78 -7.69 -7.13
N GLN A 77 -21.64 -7.10 -7.50
CA GLN A 77 -20.33 -7.42 -6.92
C GLN A 77 -20.26 -6.97 -5.46
N PHE A 78 -20.82 -5.80 -5.16
CA PHE A 78 -20.90 -5.30 -3.79
C PHE A 78 -21.79 -6.19 -2.91
N ALA A 79 -22.93 -6.65 -3.45
CA ALA A 79 -23.81 -7.61 -2.77
C ALA A 79 -23.13 -8.97 -2.50
N GLN A 80 -22.13 -9.33 -3.31
CA GLN A 80 -21.28 -10.51 -3.11
C GLN A 80 -20.10 -10.25 -2.14
N GLY A 81 -19.92 -9.02 -1.66
CA GLY A 81 -18.85 -8.63 -0.75
C GLY A 81 -17.52 -8.30 -1.44
N ILE A 82 -17.47 -8.28 -2.77
CA ILE A 82 -16.28 -7.92 -3.55
C ILE A 82 -15.99 -6.42 -3.35
N GLY A 83 -14.72 -6.06 -3.16
CA GLY A 83 -14.27 -4.69 -2.90
C GLY A 83 -14.17 -4.31 -1.43
N ILE A 84 -14.61 -5.19 -0.52
CA ILE A 84 -14.43 -5.02 0.93
C ILE A 84 -13.01 -5.46 1.35
N GLY A 85 -12.34 -6.30 0.56
CA GLY A 85 -10.96 -6.77 0.84
C GLY A 85 -9.93 -5.65 0.95
N VAL A 86 -10.21 -4.47 0.37
CA VAL A 86 -9.36 -3.27 0.47
C VAL A 86 -9.09 -2.83 1.92
N PHE A 87 -10.03 -3.05 2.85
CA PHE A 87 -9.83 -2.68 4.25
C PHE A 87 -8.82 -3.59 4.93
N GLY A 88 -8.86 -4.90 4.63
CA GLY A 88 -7.83 -5.85 5.08
C GLY A 88 -6.46 -5.54 4.47
N ALA A 89 -6.45 -5.10 3.21
CA ALA A 89 -5.24 -4.65 2.51
C ALA A 89 -4.53 -3.50 3.24
N ILE A 90 -5.29 -2.50 3.71
CA ILE A 90 -4.75 -1.37 4.47
C ILE A 90 -4.09 -1.85 5.75
N THR A 91 -4.72 -2.78 6.49
CA THR A 91 -4.12 -3.37 7.71
C THR A 91 -2.84 -4.13 7.40
N GLN A 92 -2.82 -4.92 6.33
CA GLN A 92 -1.63 -5.66 5.91
C GLN A 92 -0.50 -4.73 5.46
N PHE A 93 -0.82 -3.69 4.70
CA PHE A 93 0.12 -2.65 4.28
C PHE A 93 0.74 -1.94 5.49
N GLN A 94 -0.06 -1.53 6.48
CA GLN A 94 0.43 -0.95 7.73
C GLN A 94 1.40 -1.88 8.44
N ALA A 95 1.03 -3.15 8.62
CA ALA A 95 1.86 -4.13 9.32
C ALA A 95 3.20 -4.36 8.59
N LEU A 96 3.20 -4.40 7.25
CA LEU A 96 4.40 -4.50 6.44
C LEU A 96 5.26 -3.23 6.52
N ALA A 97 4.64 -2.05 6.49
CA ALA A 97 5.31 -0.77 6.58
C ALA A 97 6.01 -0.56 7.93
N SER A 98 5.37 -1.00 9.02
CA SER A 98 5.95 -0.96 10.37
C SER A 98 7.16 -1.90 10.51
N ARG A 99 7.15 -3.07 9.85
CA ARG A 99 8.30 -3.98 9.83
C ARG A 99 9.50 -3.41 9.08
N THR A 100 9.27 -2.63 8.04
CA THR A 100 10.33 -1.92 7.30
C THR A 100 10.99 -0.82 8.16
N ALA A 101 10.36 -0.36 9.24
CA ALA A 101 10.95 0.60 10.18
C ALA A 101 12.02 -0.02 11.09
N GLY A 102 11.81 -1.27 11.53
CA GLY A 102 12.66 -1.94 12.51
C GLY A 102 14.07 -2.28 12.03
N THR A 103 14.36 -2.17 10.73
CA THR A 103 15.67 -2.51 10.15
C THR A 103 16.64 -1.32 10.09
N SER A 104 16.19 -0.10 10.39
CA SER A 104 17.08 1.06 10.48
C SER A 104 17.69 1.15 11.88
N SER A 105 18.56 0.19 12.23
CA SER A 105 19.36 0.32 13.45
C SER A 105 20.34 1.48 13.25
N ARG A 106 20.01 2.62 13.85
CA ARG A 106 20.91 3.75 14.05
C ARG A 106 22.13 3.25 14.83
N THR A 107 23.20 2.88 14.12
CA THR A 107 24.54 2.74 14.70
C THR A 107 24.95 4.10 15.23
N THR A 108 24.68 4.34 16.51
CA THR A 108 25.29 5.41 17.26
C THR A 108 26.73 4.98 17.50
N GLY A 109 27.62 5.44 16.60
CA GLY A 109 29.05 5.38 16.84
C GLY A 109 29.36 6.24 18.06
N THR A 110 29.59 5.57 19.18
CA THR A 110 30.25 6.14 20.36
C THR A 110 31.55 5.38 20.48
N GLY A 111 32.67 6.05 20.32
CA GLY A 111 34.01 5.47 20.34
C GLY A 111 35.06 6.55 20.12
N ASP A 112 35.41 7.17 21.24
CA ASP A 112 36.60 7.95 21.61
C ASP A 112 37.74 8.10 20.59
#